data_AF-A0A3M1Y3J5-F1
#
_entry.id   AF-A0A3M1Y3J5-F1
#
_cell.length_a   1.000
_cell.length_b   1.000
_cell.length_c   1.000
_cell.angle_alpha   90.00
_cell.angle_beta   90.00
_cell.angle_gamma   90.00
#
_symmetry.space_group_name_H-M   'P 1'
#
loop_
_entity.id
_entity.type
_entity.pdbx_description
1 polymer ?
#
loop_
_entity_poly.entity_id
_entity_poly.type
_entity_poly.pdbx_seq_one_letter_code
_entity_poly.pdbx_strand_id
1 'polypeptide(L)'
;MGIALLILTAALVVAAFFTMRRVRKEGKKIWTRPAQRLAINLLIPLGVGAIFCVQLAWYGMGGLVAPATLVFYGLALLNAGKYTLREIRYLGLSEIGLGLLAGFWPGFGIFFWAVGFGLLHIAYGLVMYLRNEREGRPQ
;
A
#
# COMPACT_ATOMS: atom_id res chain seq x y z
N MET A 1 -26.32 0.99 10.23
CA MET A 1 -25.53 2.16 10.66
C MET A 1 -24.71 1.88 11.92
N GLY A 2 -25.29 1.45 13.05
CA GLY A 2 -24.54 1.22 14.30
C GLY A 2 -23.44 0.14 14.24
N ILE A 3 -23.66 -0.94 13.48
CA ILE A 3 -22.69 -2.04 13.35
C ILE A 3 -21.42 -1.59 12.60
N ALA A 4 -21.56 -0.74 11.57
CA ALA A 4 -20.42 -0.22 10.82
C ALA A 4 -19.54 0.69 11.70
N LEU A 5 -20.15 1.52 12.54
CA LEU A 5 -19.42 2.40 13.47
C LEU A 5 -18.67 1.61 14.55
N LEU A 6 -19.27 0.52 15.01
CA LEU A 6 -18.71 -0.37 16.02
C LEU A 6 -17.55 -1.20 15.45
N ILE A 7 -17.68 -1.69 14.22
CA ILE A 7 -16.59 -2.39 13.51
C ILE A 7 -15.46 -1.42 13.20
N LEU A 8 -15.74 -0.19 12.79
CA LEU A 8 -14.74 0.84 12.49
C LEU A 8 -13.91 1.21 13.74
N THR A 9 -14.58 1.44 14.87
CA THR A 9 -13.93 1.76 16.14
C THR A 9 -13.11 0.58 16.66
N ALA A 10 -13.66 -0.64 16.59
CA ALA A 10 -12.92 -1.86 16.95
C ALA A 10 -11.69 -2.07 16.04
N ALA A 11 -11.81 -1.86 14.72
CA ALA A 11 -10.70 -1.99 13.79
C ALA A 11 -9.59 -0.95 14.06
N LEU A 12 -9.94 0.30 14.37
CA LEU A 12 -8.96 1.34 14.75
C LEU A 12 -8.23 1.00 16.05
N VAL A 13 -8.96 0.54 17.07
CA VAL A 13 -8.37 0.12 18.35
C VAL A 13 -7.47 -1.08 18.17
N VAL A 14 -7.89 -2.07 17.39
CA VAL A 14 -7.08 -3.26 17.09
C VAL A 14 -5.86 -2.89 16.25
N ALA A 15 -6.00 -2.04 15.23
CA ALA A 15 -4.87 -1.59 14.41
C ALA A 15 -3.84 -0.80 15.22
N ALA A 16 -4.29 0.12 16.08
CA ALA A 16 -3.42 0.87 16.98
C ALA A 16 -2.73 -0.03 18.01
N PHE A 17 -3.50 -0.94 18.62
CA PHE A 17 -2.99 -1.91 19.59
C PHE A 17 -1.98 -2.88 18.96
N PHE A 18 -2.26 -3.39 17.76
CA PHE A 18 -1.38 -4.31 17.05
C PHE A 18 -0.11 -3.61 16.57
N THR A 19 -0.21 -2.36 16.13
CA THR A 19 0.96 -1.53 15.77
C THR A 19 1.85 -1.30 16.98
N MET A 20 1.29 -0.88 18.12
CA MET A 20 2.07 -0.69 19.36
C MET A 20 2.65 -1.99 19.91
N ARG A 21 1.91 -3.11 19.83
CA ARG A 21 2.35 -4.41 20.33
C ARG A 21 3.43 -5.03 19.45
N ARG A 22 3.37 -4.83 18.13
CA ARG A 22 4.41 -5.30 17.18
C ARG A 22 5.72 -4.54 17.37
N VAL A 23 5.65 -3.23 17.63
CA VAL A 23 6.82 -2.41 18.01
C VAL A 23 7.46 -2.89 19.32
N ARG A 24 6.65 -3.34 20.30
CA ARG A 24 7.16 -3.87 21.58
C ARG A 24 7.70 -5.30 21.51
N LYS A 25 7.09 -6.18 20.71
CA LYS A 25 7.46 -7.61 20.66
C LYS A 25 8.73 -7.89 19.86
N GLU A 26 9.10 -7.05 18.89
CA GLU A 26 10.22 -7.39 18.00
C GLU A 26 11.61 -7.08 18.56
N GLY A 27 11.76 -6.36 19.68
CA GLY A 27 13.03 -6.23 20.44
C GLY A 27 14.26 -5.75 19.63
N LYS A 28 14.08 -5.38 18.37
CA LYS A 28 15.11 -5.00 17.41
C LYS A 28 14.96 -3.51 17.11
N LYS A 29 16.09 -2.81 16.99
CA LYS A 29 16.19 -1.41 16.52
C LYS A 29 15.78 -1.30 15.03
N ILE A 30 14.52 -1.60 14.70
CA ILE A 30 13.94 -1.34 13.37
C ILE A 30 13.56 0.15 13.26
N TRP A 31 13.43 0.84 14.40
CA TRP A 31 13.21 2.28 14.51
C TRP A 31 14.50 3.10 14.34
N THR A 32 15.22 2.89 13.24
CA THR A 32 16.29 3.80 12.84
C THR A 32 15.65 5.07 12.24
N ARG A 33 16.31 6.24 12.40
CA ARG A 33 15.88 7.52 11.79
C ARG A 33 15.38 7.38 10.32
N PRO A 34 16.03 6.60 9.43
CA PRO A 34 15.52 6.35 8.08
C PRO A 34 14.23 5.52 8.02
N ALA A 35 14.08 4.47 8.83
CA ALA A 35 12.86 3.66 8.85
C ALA A 35 11.64 4.45 9.37
N GLN A 36 11.84 5.34 10.34
CA GLN A 36 10.79 6.21 10.85
C GLN A 36 10.33 7.23 9.79
N ARG A 37 11.28 7.81 9.03
CA ARG A 37 10.94 8.69 7.89
C ARG A 37 10.20 7.93 6.79
N LEU A 38 10.62 6.72 6.49
CA LEU A 38 9.97 5.83 5.50
C LEU A 38 8.52 5.53 5.92
N ALA A 39 8.30 5.17 7.18
CA ALA A 39 6.96 4.90 7.72
C ALA A 39 6.05 6.13 7.63
N ILE A 40 6.53 7.31 7.99
CA ILE A 40 5.76 8.57 7.89
C ILE A 40 5.44 8.90 6.43
N ASN A 41 6.44 8.79 5.54
CA ASN A 41 6.26 9.03 4.10
C ASN A 41 5.31 8.03 3.42
N LEU A 42 5.13 6.83 3.99
CA LEU A 42 4.15 5.84 3.55
C LEU A 42 2.75 6.12 4.14
N LEU A 43 2.69 6.43 5.44
CA LEU A 43 1.45 6.66 6.19
C LEU A 43 0.67 7.89 5.71
N ILE A 44 1.37 8.97 5.33
CA ILE A 44 0.72 10.20 4.84
C ILE A 44 -0.13 9.93 3.58
N PRO A 45 0.42 9.44 2.46
CA PRO A 45 -0.39 9.16 1.26
C PRO A 45 -1.43 8.08 1.49
N LEU A 46 -1.14 7.06 2.31
CA LEU A 46 -2.11 6.01 2.61
C LEU A 46 -3.30 6.54 3.44
N GLY A 47 -3.03 7.39 4.43
CA GLY A 47 -4.07 8.03 5.25
C GLY A 47 -4.94 9.00 4.46
N VAL A 48 -4.33 9.83 3.61
CA VAL A 48 -5.06 10.71 2.69
C VAL A 48 -5.90 9.88 1.71
N GLY A 49 -5.34 8.81 1.16
CA GLY A 49 -6.05 7.92 0.25
C GLY A 49 -7.23 7.19 0.89
N ALA A 50 -7.10 6.78 2.16
CA ALA A 50 -8.20 6.17 2.90
C ALA A 50 -9.36 7.14 3.10
N ILE A 51 -9.08 8.39 3.51
CA ILE A 51 -10.10 9.44 3.65
C ILE A 51 -10.75 9.73 2.29
N PHE A 52 -9.95 9.81 1.22
CA PHE A 52 -10.44 10.02 -0.14
C PHE A 52 -11.34 8.88 -0.64
N CYS A 53 -11.00 7.63 -0.33
CA CYS A 53 -11.83 6.47 -0.67
C CYS A 53 -13.16 6.47 0.09
N VAL A 54 -13.16 6.86 1.37
CA VAL A 54 -14.39 7.03 2.15
C VAL A 54 -15.27 8.13 1.54
N GLN A 55 -14.66 9.23 1.12
CA GLN A 55 -15.37 10.33 0.45
C GLN A 55 -15.99 9.87 -0.88
N LEU A 56 -15.24 9.16 -1.72
CA LEU A 56 -15.76 8.56 -2.96
C LEU A 56 -16.92 7.60 -2.73
N ALA A 57 -16.83 6.76 -1.69
CA ALA A 57 -17.91 5.85 -1.31
C ALA A 57 -19.16 6.62 -0.85
N TRP A 58 -18.98 7.74 -0.14
CA TRP A 58 -20.08 8.61 0.29
C TRP A 58 -20.80 9.29 -0.88
N TYR A 59 -20.08 9.68 -1.92
CA TYR A 59 -20.65 10.24 -3.15
C TYR A 59 -21.26 9.18 -4.10
N GLY A 60 -21.31 7.91 -3.71
CA GLY A 60 -21.85 6.82 -4.53
C GLY A 60 -20.92 6.38 -5.68
N MET A 61 -19.68 6.87 -5.70
CA MET A 61 -18.67 6.58 -6.72
C MET A 61 -17.79 5.38 -6.33
N GLY A 62 -18.42 4.29 -5.88
CA GLY A 62 -17.71 3.09 -5.40
C GLY A 62 -16.75 2.46 -6.43
N GLY A 63 -17.06 2.59 -7.74
CA GLY A 63 -16.19 2.10 -8.82
C GLY A 63 -14.83 2.81 -8.90
N LEU A 64 -14.72 4.02 -8.35
CA LEU A 64 -13.48 4.79 -8.31
C LEU A 64 -12.62 4.51 -7.07
N VAL A 65 -13.13 3.76 -6.09
CA VAL A 65 -12.37 3.38 -4.90
C VAL A 65 -11.20 2.47 -5.27
N ALA A 66 -11.42 1.52 -6.17
CA ALA A 66 -10.38 0.62 -6.67
C ALA A 66 -9.21 1.37 -7.34
N PRO A 67 -9.42 2.24 -8.35
CA PRO A 67 -8.33 3.03 -8.93
C PRO A 67 -7.71 4.01 -7.93
N ALA A 68 -8.51 4.63 -7.05
CA ALA A 68 -7.97 5.52 -6.01
C ALA A 68 -7.01 4.78 -5.08
N THR A 69 -7.38 3.59 -4.59
CA THR A 69 -6.50 2.79 -3.72
C THR A 69 -5.19 2.42 -4.42
N LEU A 70 -5.22 2.03 -5.70
CA LEU A 70 -4.02 1.76 -6.51
C LEU A 70 -3.09 2.98 -6.60
N VAL A 71 -3.65 4.17 -6.90
CA VAL A 71 -2.85 5.39 -7.02
C VAL A 71 -2.23 5.79 -5.68
N PHE A 72 -3.03 5.81 -4.60
CA PHE A 72 -2.53 6.20 -3.27
C PHE A 72 -1.54 5.18 -2.71
N TYR A 73 -1.76 3.89 -2.96
CA TYR A 73 -0.83 2.83 -2.58
C TYR A 73 0.48 2.93 -3.36
N GLY A 74 0.42 3.11 -4.68
CA GLY A 74 1.60 3.32 -5.52
C GLY A 74 2.37 4.58 -5.13
N LEU A 75 1.69 5.67 -4.76
CA LEU A 75 2.31 6.89 -4.20
C LEU A 75 2.99 6.64 -2.85
N ALA A 76 2.39 5.82 -1.98
CA ALA A 76 2.99 5.41 -0.72
C ALA A 76 4.27 4.60 -0.97
N LEU A 77 4.22 3.61 -1.87
CA LEU A 77 5.37 2.80 -2.27
C LEU A 77 6.46 3.63 -2.96
N LEU A 78 6.11 4.60 -3.81
CA LEU A 78 7.07 5.50 -4.45
C LEU A 78 7.81 6.36 -3.41
N ASN A 79 7.09 6.81 -2.38
CA ASN A 79 7.64 7.57 -1.26
C ASN A 79 8.49 6.70 -0.33
N ALA A 80 8.09 5.45 -0.09
CA ALA A 80 8.84 4.50 0.71
C ALA A 80 10.11 3.97 -0.01
N GLY A 81 10.00 3.67 -1.31
CA GLY A 81 11.07 3.14 -2.16
C GLY A 81 12.23 4.10 -2.36
N LYS A 82 12.12 5.36 -1.91
CA LYS A 82 13.27 6.28 -1.80
C LYS A 82 14.29 5.82 -0.75
N TYR A 83 13.89 4.96 0.20
CA TYR A 83 14.70 4.55 1.35
C TYR A 83 14.93 3.04 1.46
N THR A 84 14.16 2.19 0.77
CA THR A 84 14.30 0.72 0.82
C THR A 84 15.05 0.14 -0.37
N LEU A 85 14.46 0.16 -1.57
CA LEU A 85 15.02 -0.47 -2.77
C LEU A 85 14.46 0.21 -4.03
N ARG A 86 15.30 0.38 -5.05
CA ARG A 86 14.93 1.04 -6.31
C ARG A 86 13.80 0.29 -7.04
N GLU A 87 13.70 -1.04 -6.87
CA GLU A 87 12.64 -1.85 -7.50
C GLU A 87 11.25 -1.57 -6.93
N ILE A 88 11.12 -1.33 -5.62
CA ILE A 88 9.84 -0.95 -4.98
C ILE A 88 9.29 0.33 -5.61
N ARG A 89 10.19 1.22 -6.02
CA ARG A 89 9.85 2.47 -6.70
C ARG A 89 9.27 2.23 -8.10
N TYR A 90 9.80 1.26 -8.84
CA TYR A 90 9.23 0.87 -10.14
C TYR A 90 7.86 0.19 -9.98
N LEU A 91 7.69 -0.63 -8.94
CA LEU A 91 6.39 -1.23 -8.60
C LEU A 91 5.35 -0.14 -8.32
N GLY A 92 5.65 0.80 -7.41
CA GLY A 92 4.73 1.89 -7.08
C GLY A 92 4.41 2.79 -8.27
N LEU A 93 5.38 3.07 -9.16
CA LEU A 93 5.13 3.83 -10.39
C LEU A 93 4.18 3.08 -11.35
N SER A 94 4.32 1.76 -11.41
CA SER A 94 3.48 0.92 -12.26
C SER A 94 2.05 0.83 -11.72
N GLU A 95 1.87 0.76 -10.40
CA GLU A 95 0.56 0.84 -9.75
C GLU A 95 -0.11 2.21 -9.91
N ILE A 96 0.65 3.31 -9.84
CA ILE A 96 0.12 4.65 -10.14
C ILE A 96 -0.39 4.69 -11.58
N GLY A 97 0.40 4.19 -12.55
CA GLY A 97 -0.01 4.13 -13.95
C GLY A 97 -1.27 3.30 -14.16
N LEU A 98 -1.33 2.10 -13.57
CA LEU A 98 -2.50 1.22 -13.62
C LEU A 98 -3.73 1.87 -12.95
N GLY A 99 -3.56 2.51 -11.80
CA GLY A 99 -4.64 3.20 -11.10
C GLY A 99 -5.19 4.40 -11.87
N LEU A 100 -4.33 5.17 -12.55
CA LEU A 100 -4.76 6.25 -13.44
C LEU A 100 -5.53 5.72 -14.65
N LEU A 101 -5.03 4.65 -15.29
CA LEU A 101 -5.72 3.99 -16.41
C LEU A 101 -7.07 3.41 -15.98
N ALA A 102 -7.13 2.79 -14.80
CA ALA A 102 -8.35 2.26 -14.21
C ALA A 102 -9.38 3.36 -13.88
N GLY A 103 -8.92 4.59 -13.60
CA GLY A 103 -9.79 5.76 -13.40
C GLY A 103 -10.58 6.17 -14.63
N PHE A 104 -10.07 5.91 -15.85
CA PHE A 104 -10.79 6.14 -17.10
C PHE A 104 -11.86 5.07 -17.37
N TRP A 105 -11.71 3.87 -16.80
CA TRP A 105 -12.66 2.76 -16.90
C TRP A 105 -13.10 2.27 -15.51
N PRO A 106 -13.89 3.05 -14.76
CA PRO A 106 -14.32 2.68 -13.41
C PRO A 106 -15.17 1.39 -13.36
N GLY A 107 -15.79 0.99 -14.49
CA GLY A 107 -16.49 -0.30 -14.61
C GLY A 107 -15.58 -1.52 -14.51
N PHE A 108 -14.28 -1.37 -14.76
CA PHE A 108 -13.27 -2.45 -14.66
C PHE A 108 -12.34 -2.26 -13.45
N GLY A 109 -12.67 -1.37 -12.51
CA GLY A 109 -11.79 -1.02 -11.37
C GLY A 109 -11.27 -2.23 -10.60
N ILE A 110 -12.12 -3.25 -10.38
CA ILE A 110 -11.74 -4.49 -9.67
C ILE A 110 -10.74 -5.33 -10.48
N PHE A 111 -10.87 -5.33 -11.81
CA PHE A 111 -9.95 -6.06 -12.69
C PHE A 111 -8.54 -5.44 -12.64
N PHE A 112 -8.46 -4.12 -12.78
CA PHE A 112 -7.20 -3.39 -12.63
C PHE A 112 -6.62 -3.51 -11.22
N TRP A 113 -7.47 -3.51 -10.19
CA TRP A 113 -7.07 -3.73 -8.81
C TRP A 113 -6.46 -5.12 -8.59
N ALA A 114 -7.09 -6.17 -9.11
CA ALA A 114 -6.55 -7.53 -9.07
C ALA A 114 -5.24 -7.66 -9.86
N VAL A 115 -5.09 -6.95 -10.99
CA VAL A 115 -3.84 -6.92 -11.76
C VAL A 115 -2.72 -6.19 -11.00
N GLY A 116 -2.99 -5.03 -10.41
CA GLY A 116 -2.00 -4.27 -9.66
C GLY A 116 -1.57 -4.97 -8.37
N PHE A 117 -2.53 -5.32 -7.50
CA PHE A 117 -2.21 -5.98 -6.22
C PHE A 117 -1.83 -7.45 -6.37
N GLY A 118 -2.28 -8.14 -7.41
CA GLY A 118 -2.00 -9.55 -7.65
C GLY A 118 -0.82 -9.74 -8.60
N LEU A 119 -1.06 -9.48 -9.89
CA LEU A 119 -0.10 -9.84 -10.95
C LEU A 119 1.21 -9.06 -10.85
N LEU A 120 1.15 -7.75 -10.60
CA LEU A 120 2.32 -6.89 -10.47
C LEU A 120 3.20 -7.30 -9.27
N HIS A 121 2.58 -7.62 -8.14
CA HIS A 121 3.27 -8.10 -6.95
C HIS A 121 3.92 -9.47 -7.15
N ILE A 122 3.24 -10.39 -7.83
CA ILE A 122 3.80 -11.71 -8.16
C ILE A 122 5.00 -11.56 -9.11
N ALA A 123 4.86 -10.74 -10.16
CA ALA A 123 5.95 -10.46 -11.09
C ALA A 123 7.16 -9.83 -10.38
N TYR A 124 6.92 -8.86 -9.49
CA TYR A 124 7.96 -8.27 -8.66
C TYR A 124 8.64 -9.29 -7.75
N GLY A 125 7.86 -10.13 -7.06
CA GLY A 125 8.38 -11.19 -6.20
C GLY A 125 9.29 -12.15 -6.96
N LEU A 126 8.91 -12.51 -8.18
CA LEU A 126 9.70 -13.35 -9.07
C LEU A 126 10.98 -12.66 -9.54
N VAL A 127 10.92 -11.38 -9.93
CA VAL A 127 12.11 -10.59 -10.33
C VAL A 127 13.10 -10.46 -9.16
N MET A 128 12.61 -10.19 -7.95
CA MET A 128 13.44 -10.13 -6.74
C MET A 128 14.10 -11.49 -6.47
N TYR A 129 13.34 -12.57 -6.55
CA TYR A 129 13.84 -13.93 -6.32
C TYR A 129 14.94 -14.30 -7.32
N LEU A 130 14.69 -14.10 -8.62
CA LEU A 130 15.67 -14.35 -9.68
C LEU A 130 16.93 -13.49 -9.55
N ARG A 131 16.80 -12.27 -9.03
CA ARG A 131 17.96 -11.39 -8.78
C ARG A 131 18.80 -11.87 -7.60
N ASN A 132 18.16 -12.24 -6.48
CA ASN A 132 18.87 -12.78 -5.31
C ASN A 132 19.64 -14.06 -5.66
N GLU A 133 19.10 -14.92 -6.52
CA GLU A 133 19.81 -16.11 -7.00
C GLU A 133 20.98 -15.79 -7.94
N ARG A 134 20.88 -14.74 -8.77
CA ARG A 134 21.98 -14.30 -9.65
C ARG A 134 23.13 -13.62 -8.90
N GLU A 135 22.88 -13.05 -7.72
CA GLU A 135 23.87 -12.27 -6.97
C GLU A 135 24.72 -13.11 -5.99
N GLY A 136 24.48 -14.43 -5.89
CA GLY A 136 25.43 -15.39 -5.32
C GLY A 136 26.03 -15.04 -3.96
N ARG A 137 25.29 -14.37 -3.07
CA ARG A 137 25.75 -14.11 -1.70
C ARG A 137 25.16 -15.15 -0.74
N PRO A 138 25.97 -16.12 -0.25
CA PRO A 138 25.59 -16.94 0.88
C PRO A 138 25.33 -16.06 2.12
N GLN A 139 24.40 -16.54 2.93
CA GLN A 139 23.82 -15.90 4.11
C GLN A 139 24.85 -15.43 5.15
#